data_AF-A0ABD2YE00-F1
#
_entry.id   AF-A0ABD2YE00-F1
#
_cell.length_a   1.000
_cell.length_b   1.000
_cell.length_c   1.000
_cell.angle_alpha   90.00
_cell.angle_beta   90.00
_cell.angle_gamma   90.00
#
_symmetry.space_group_name_H-M   'P 1'
#
loop_
_entity.id
_entity.type
_entity.pdbx_description
1 polymer ?
#
loop_
_entity_poly.entity_id
_entity_poly.type
_entity_poly.pdbx_seq_one_letter_code
_entity_poly.pdbx_strand_id
1 'polypeptide(L)'
;MDENDKQTEDTKHTSDANISESEISIDTLARKVQESLSLVKRHKFWETQPVGQFKDIGDTSLLEGPIEPPTPLSEVKQEPYNLPNYYEWITCDMDSTQMCNEVYNLLTSNYVEDDENMFRFNYSKEFLQWALRPPGYY
;
A
#
# COMPACT_ATOMS: atom_id res chain seq x y z
N MET A 1 -43.98 -6.35 65.26
CA MET A 1 -43.97 -6.48 63.79
C MET A 1 -42.61 -6.01 63.38
N ASP A 2 -41.77 -6.96 62.97
CA ASP A 2 -40.57 -6.82 62.11
C ASP A 2 -39.71 -8.06 62.39
N GLU A 3 -39.92 -9.07 61.55
CA GLU A 3 -39.28 -10.38 61.61
C GLU A 3 -38.15 -10.42 60.57
N ASN A 4 -37.06 -11.07 60.94
CA ASN A 4 -35.79 -11.11 60.24
C ASN A 4 -35.63 -12.46 59.51
N ASP A 5 -34.95 -12.43 58.36
CA ASP A 5 -34.11 -13.48 57.76
C ASP A 5 -34.76 -14.76 57.14
N LYS A 6 -34.65 -14.95 55.81
CA LYS A 6 -33.84 -16.02 55.18
C LYS A 6 -33.88 -16.03 53.63
N GLN A 7 -32.73 -16.41 53.10
CA GLN A 7 -32.24 -16.51 51.72
C GLN A 7 -32.73 -17.75 50.96
N THR A 8 -32.95 -17.64 49.63
CA THR A 8 -32.60 -18.69 48.63
C THR A 8 -32.64 -18.13 47.20
N GLU A 9 -31.59 -18.44 46.44
CA GLU A 9 -31.37 -18.19 45.01
C GLU A 9 -32.37 -18.94 44.12
N ASP A 10 -32.71 -18.38 42.95
CA ASP A 10 -32.62 -19.15 41.70
C ASP A 10 -32.52 -18.28 40.44
N THR A 11 -31.75 -18.79 39.49
CA THR A 11 -31.20 -18.10 38.32
C THR A 11 -32.15 -18.12 37.12
N LYS A 12 -32.29 -16.99 36.40
CA LYS A 12 -32.36 -17.01 34.92
C LYS A 12 -32.14 -15.63 34.29
N HIS A 13 -30.92 -15.45 33.81
CA HIS A 13 -30.57 -14.49 32.76
C HIS A 13 -31.08 -15.02 31.42
N THR A 14 -31.92 -14.23 30.74
CA THR A 14 -32.30 -14.36 29.33
C THR A 14 -32.43 -12.93 28.81
N SER A 15 -31.39 -12.39 28.17
CA SER A 15 -31.09 -12.48 26.73
C SER A 15 -32.12 -11.73 25.89
N ASP A 16 -31.77 -10.52 25.47
CA ASP A 16 -32.23 -9.93 24.20
C ASP A 16 -31.23 -8.84 23.79
N ALA A 17 -30.10 -9.28 23.25
CA ALA A 17 -29.21 -8.44 22.49
C ALA A 17 -29.72 -8.40 21.03
N ASN A 18 -30.74 -7.58 20.79
CA ASN A 18 -31.10 -7.15 19.43
C ASN A 18 -30.53 -5.75 19.23
N ILE A 19 -29.25 -5.67 18.84
CA ILE A 19 -28.62 -4.44 18.36
C ILE A 19 -28.47 -4.57 16.85
N SER A 20 -29.44 -3.93 16.17
CA SER A 20 -29.54 -3.52 14.77
C SER A 20 -28.41 -3.89 13.79
N GLU A 21 -28.76 -4.71 12.79
CA GLU A 21 -28.02 -4.93 11.52
C GLU A 21 -27.97 -3.68 10.61
N SER A 22 -28.26 -2.48 11.10
CA SER A 22 -28.57 -1.31 10.27
C SER A 22 -27.58 -0.14 10.35
N GLU A 23 -26.29 -0.39 10.64
CA GLU A 23 -25.24 0.64 10.50
C GLU A 23 -23.92 0.08 9.94
N ILE A 24 -23.98 -0.77 8.91
CA ILE A 24 -22.86 -0.77 7.96
C ILE A 24 -23.01 0.54 7.20
N SER A 25 -22.26 1.57 7.60
CA SER A 25 -22.27 2.88 6.93
C SER A 25 -22.23 2.68 5.41
N ILE A 26 -23.02 3.46 4.68
CA ILE A 26 -23.08 3.42 3.21
C ILE A 26 -21.66 3.53 2.63
N ASP A 27 -20.77 4.27 3.28
CA ASP A 27 -19.35 4.37 2.91
C ASP A 27 -18.60 3.04 3.06
N THR A 28 -18.91 2.27 4.10
CA THR A 28 -18.34 0.92 4.30
C THR A 28 -18.86 -0.06 3.25
N LEU A 29 -20.14 0.03 2.88
CA LEU A 29 -20.71 -0.78 1.81
C LEU A 29 -20.14 -0.39 0.44
N ALA A 30 -20.02 0.91 0.16
CA ALA A 30 -19.42 1.43 -1.07
C ALA A 30 -17.97 1.00 -1.20
N ARG A 31 -17.18 1.07 -0.12
CA ARG A 31 -15.80 0.56 -0.09
C ARG A 31 -15.74 -0.94 -0.37
N LYS A 32 -16.59 -1.75 0.27
CA LYS A 32 -16.65 -3.20 0.00
C LYS A 32 -17.02 -3.52 -1.45
N VAL A 33 -17.94 -2.75 -2.04
CA VAL A 33 -18.31 -2.91 -3.46
C VAL A 33 -17.14 -2.51 -4.37
N GLN A 34 -16.49 -1.38 -4.12
CA GLN A 34 -15.28 -0.96 -4.84
C GLN A 34 -14.15 -2.01 -4.75
N GLU A 35 -13.91 -2.56 -3.56
CA GLU A 35 -12.94 -3.64 -3.31
C GLU A 35 -13.32 -4.94 -4.04
N SER A 36 -14.61 -5.29 -4.08
CA SER A 36 -15.05 -6.46 -4.85
C SER A 36 -14.93 -6.29 -6.36
N LEU A 37 -15.10 -5.07 -6.87
CA LEU A 37 -14.90 -4.76 -8.29
C LEU A 37 -13.40 -4.75 -8.67
N SER A 38 -12.52 -4.35 -7.75
CA SER A 38 -11.06 -4.46 -7.98
C SER A 38 -10.58 -5.92 -7.99
N LEU A 39 -11.20 -6.81 -7.21
CA LEU A 39 -10.92 -8.26 -7.26
C LEU A 39 -11.17 -8.89 -8.62
N VAL A 40 -12.09 -8.33 -9.43
CA VAL A 40 -12.38 -8.82 -10.79
C VAL A 40 -11.31 -8.37 -11.80
N LYS A 41 -10.55 -7.32 -11.46
CA LYS A 41 -9.51 -6.78 -12.35
C LYS A 41 -8.24 -7.62 -12.24
N ARG A 42 -7.87 -8.25 -13.35
CA ARG A 42 -6.59 -8.96 -13.44
C ARG A 42 -5.41 -7.98 -13.52
N HIS A 43 -4.42 -8.15 -12.65
CA HIS A 43 -3.22 -7.33 -12.60
C HIS A 43 -1.99 -8.10 -13.11
N LYS A 44 -1.84 -8.19 -14.43
CA LYS A 44 -0.81 -9.01 -15.10
C LYS A 44 0.63 -8.83 -14.57
N PHE A 45 0.99 -7.62 -14.14
CA PHE A 45 2.31 -7.34 -13.57
C PHE A 45 2.35 -7.69 -12.07
N TRP A 46 1.50 -7.08 -11.24
CA TRP A 46 1.53 -7.25 -9.78
C TRP A 46 1.23 -8.68 -9.30
N GLU A 47 0.48 -9.46 -10.08
CA GLU A 47 0.26 -10.90 -9.81
C GLU A 47 1.54 -11.74 -9.95
N THR A 48 2.61 -11.20 -10.54
CA THR A 48 3.92 -11.87 -10.68
C THR A 48 4.94 -11.40 -9.64
N GLN A 49 4.60 -10.40 -8.82
CA GLN A 49 5.52 -9.80 -7.86
C GLN A 49 5.30 -10.37 -6.46
N PRO A 50 6.34 -10.46 -5.62
CA PRO A 50 6.24 -10.93 -4.24
C PRO A 50 5.63 -9.83 -3.35
N VAL A 51 4.37 -9.49 -3.60
CA VAL A 51 3.56 -8.53 -2.84
C VAL A 51 2.26 -9.19 -2.38
N GLY A 52 1.67 -8.67 -1.29
CA GLY A 52 0.37 -9.14 -0.81
C GLY A 52 -0.68 -9.03 -1.91
N GLN A 53 -1.38 -10.13 -2.19
CA GLN A 53 -2.30 -10.21 -3.32
C GLN A 53 -3.72 -9.86 -2.89
N PHE A 54 -4.54 -9.39 -3.83
CA PHE A 54 -5.92 -8.99 -3.54
C PHE A 54 -6.76 -10.15 -2.99
N LYS A 55 -6.49 -11.39 -3.42
CA LYS A 55 -7.15 -12.61 -2.91
C LYS A 55 -6.89 -12.88 -1.43
N ASP A 56 -5.83 -12.29 -0.87
CA ASP A 56 -5.38 -12.52 0.50
C ASP A 56 -5.83 -11.36 1.43
N ILE A 57 -6.57 -10.37 0.90
CA ILE A 57 -7.08 -9.25 1.69
C ILE A 57 -8.02 -9.76 2.79
N GLY A 58 -7.70 -9.38 4.03
CA GLY A 58 -8.47 -9.76 5.21
C GLY A 58 -8.10 -11.13 5.79
N ASP A 59 -7.12 -11.83 5.21
CA ASP A 59 -6.55 -13.02 5.82
C ASP A 59 -5.61 -12.64 6.97
N THR A 60 -6.10 -12.81 8.20
CA THR A 60 -5.34 -12.53 9.42
C THR A 60 -4.42 -13.67 9.85
N SER A 61 -4.43 -14.80 9.12
CA SER A 61 -3.58 -15.96 9.42
C SER A 61 -2.17 -15.85 8.84
N LEU A 62 -1.94 -14.89 7.93
CA LEU A 62 -0.64 -14.63 7.33
C LEU A 62 0.34 -14.11 8.38
N LEU A 63 1.56 -14.66 8.35
CA LEU A 63 2.63 -14.26 9.25
C LEU A 63 3.38 -13.04 8.71
N GLU A 64 3.91 -12.23 9.61
CA GLU A 64 4.85 -11.17 9.26
C GLU A 64 6.18 -11.77 8.79
N GLY A 65 6.69 -11.27 7.66
CA GLY A 65 7.96 -11.72 7.10
C GLY A 65 8.05 -11.57 5.59
N PRO A 66 9.12 -12.10 4.97
CA PRO A 66 9.29 -12.09 3.52
C PRO A 66 8.25 -12.99 2.85
N ILE A 67 7.67 -12.50 1.73
CA ILE A 67 6.73 -13.28 0.90
C ILE A 67 7.49 -14.38 0.14
N GLU A 68 8.71 -14.08 -0.32
CA GLU A 68 9.64 -15.03 -0.92
C GLU A 68 11.01 -14.93 -0.24
N PRO A 69 11.76 -16.04 -0.08
CA PRO A 69 13.09 -16.00 0.52
C PRO A 69 14.07 -15.18 -0.35
N PRO A 70 15.13 -14.58 0.25
CA PRO A 70 16.10 -13.80 -0.50
C PRO A 70 16.78 -14.60 -1.60
N THR A 71 16.74 -14.09 -2.84
CA THR A 71 17.44 -14.70 -3.98
C THR A 71 18.96 -14.58 -3.80
N PRO A 72 19.72 -15.67 -3.96
CA PRO A 72 21.18 -15.61 -3.93
C PRO A 72 21.72 -14.67 -5.02
N LEU A 73 22.78 -13.92 -4.73
CA LEU A 73 23.39 -12.99 -5.70
C LEU A 73 23.82 -13.68 -7.00
N SER A 74 24.21 -14.96 -6.93
CA SER A 74 24.57 -15.77 -8.10
C SER A 74 23.40 -16.06 -9.04
N GLU A 75 22.16 -15.95 -8.55
CA GLU A 75 20.93 -16.17 -9.30
C GLU A 75 20.29 -14.87 -9.77
N VAL A 76 20.77 -13.72 -9.26
CA VAL A 76 20.34 -12.40 -9.74
C VAL A 76 20.87 -12.17 -11.15
N LYS A 77 19.99 -11.70 -12.04
CA LYS A 77 20.35 -11.38 -13.43
C LYS A 77 21.44 -10.30 -13.45
N GLN A 78 22.58 -10.62 -14.07
CA GLN A 78 23.72 -9.70 -14.18
C GLN A 78 23.55 -8.69 -15.32
N GLU A 79 22.84 -9.08 -16.38
CA GLU A 79 22.57 -8.20 -17.52
C GLU A 79 21.30 -7.36 -17.31
N PRO A 80 21.28 -6.08 -17.73
CA PRO A 80 20.10 -5.23 -17.61
C PRO A 80 18.83 -5.84 -18.24
N TYR A 81 17.65 -5.40 -17.80
CA TYR A 81 16.41 -5.79 -18.46
C TYR A 81 16.33 -5.20 -19.87
N ASN A 82 15.65 -5.91 -20.77
CA ASN A 82 15.52 -5.46 -22.15
C ASN A 82 14.63 -4.21 -22.20
N LEU A 83 15.10 -3.17 -22.87
CA LEU A 83 14.33 -1.98 -23.19
C LEU A 83 13.81 -2.07 -24.64
N PRO A 84 12.75 -1.32 -25.00
CA PRO A 84 12.38 -1.13 -26.40
C PRO A 84 13.54 -0.52 -27.20
N ASN A 85 13.52 -0.73 -28.52
CA ASN A 85 14.52 -0.13 -29.42
C ASN A 85 14.55 1.40 -29.22
N TYR A 86 15.75 1.99 -29.36
CA TYR A 86 16.03 3.43 -29.20
C TYR A 86 16.07 3.96 -27.76
N TYR A 87 15.96 3.10 -26.75
CA TYR A 87 16.19 3.46 -25.35
C TYR A 87 17.46 2.79 -24.83
N GLU A 88 18.10 3.44 -23.86
CA GLU A 88 19.26 2.92 -23.14
C GLU A 88 19.09 3.15 -21.64
N TRP A 89 19.76 2.32 -20.85
CA TRP A 89 19.83 2.52 -19.40
C TRP A 89 20.82 3.63 -19.09
N ILE A 90 20.45 4.51 -18.15
CA ILE A 90 21.32 5.56 -17.63
C ILE A 90 21.25 5.57 -16.10
N THR A 91 22.39 5.80 -15.46
CA THR A 91 22.47 6.10 -14.02
C THR A 91 22.50 7.61 -13.84
N CYS A 92 21.51 8.16 -13.13
CA CYS A 92 21.37 9.59 -12.93
C CYS A 92 22.21 10.06 -11.74
N ASP A 93 23.42 10.55 -12.01
CA ASP A 93 24.27 11.19 -10.99
C ASP A 93 23.66 12.54 -10.54
N MET A 94 23.09 12.57 -9.33
CA MET A 94 22.43 13.76 -8.77
C MET A 94 23.41 14.84 -8.27
N ASP A 95 24.72 14.57 -8.24
CA ASP A 95 25.77 15.58 -7.99
C ASP A 95 26.10 16.39 -9.26
N SER A 96 25.83 15.84 -10.44
CA SER A 96 25.93 16.59 -11.68
C SER A 96 24.79 17.60 -11.79
N THR A 97 25.13 18.88 -11.84
CA THR A 97 24.17 19.97 -12.07
C THR A 97 23.32 19.74 -13.31
N GLN A 98 23.92 19.20 -14.39
CA GLN A 98 23.19 18.92 -15.62
C GLN A 98 22.13 17.84 -15.41
N MET A 99 22.53 16.69 -14.83
CA MET A 99 21.62 15.57 -14.61
C MET A 99 20.51 15.93 -13.62
N CYS A 100 20.85 16.64 -12.53
CA CYS A 100 19.86 17.14 -11.58
C CYS A 100 18.84 18.07 -12.26
N ASN A 101 19.26 18.91 -13.21
CA ASN A 101 18.35 19.73 -14.00
C ASN A 101 17.44 18.88 -14.90
N GLU A 102 17.97 17.84 -15.55
CA GLU A 102 17.20 16.94 -16.43
C GLU A 102 16.14 16.17 -15.62
N VAL A 103 16.52 15.58 -14.48
CA VAL A 103 15.59 14.89 -13.57
C VAL A 103 14.53 15.84 -13.02
N TYR A 104 14.92 17.06 -12.61
CA TYR A 104 13.98 18.09 -12.18
C TYR A 104 12.94 18.39 -13.28
N ASN A 105 13.40 18.69 -14.50
CA ASN A 105 12.51 19.02 -15.61
C ASN A 105 11.56 17.86 -15.96
N LEU A 106 12.05 16.61 -15.90
CA LEU A 106 11.24 15.42 -16.12
C LEU A 106 10.10 15.34 -15.10
N LEU A 107 10.42 15.48 -13.81
CA LEU A 107 9.43 15.36 -12.73
C LEU A 107 8.43 16.52 -12.72
N THR A 108 8.91 17.76 -12.84
CA THR A 108 8.04 18.95 -12.91
C THR A 108 7.05 18.88 -14.07
N SER A 109 7.37 18.16 -15.15
CA SER A 109 6.51 18.08 -16.34
C SER A 109 5.64 16.82 -16.40
N ASN A 110 5.99 15.73 -15.70
CA ASN A 110 5.38 14.41 -15.91
C ASN A 110 5.07 13.62 -14.63
N TYR A 111 5.37 14.17 -13.44
CA TYR A 111 5.11 13.46 -12.19
C TYR A 111 3.67 13.64 -11.71
N VAL A 112 3.39 13.14 -10.50
CA VAL A 112 2.05 13.02 -9.92
C VAL A 112 1.28 14.34 -9.96
N GLU A 113 0.06 14.21 -10.45
CA GLU A 113 -1.00 15.22 -10.44
C GLU A 113 -2.10 14.78 -9.47
N ASP A 114 -2.91 15.73 -9.03
CA ASP A 114 -4.18 15.42 -8.37
C ASP A 114 -5.20 14.85 -9.37
N ASP A 115 -6.28 14.28 -8.85
CA ASP A 115 -7.32 13.62 -9.66
C ASP A 115 -8.02 14.59 -10.64
N GLU A 116 -7.98 15.90 -10.38
CA GLU A 116 -8.55 16.95 -11.23
C GLU A 116 -7.52 17.63 -12.14
N ASN A 117 -6.25 17.18 -12.13
CA ASN A 117 -5.16 17.71 -12.95
C ASN A 117 -4.92 19.23 -12.76
N MET A 118 -5.25 19.78 -11.60
CA MET A 118 -5.06 21.20 -11.27
C MET A 118 -3.68 21.50 -10.71
N PHE A 119 -3.09 20.54 -10.01
CA PHE A 119 -1.81 20.67 -9.33
C PHE A 119 -0.90 19.51 -9.70
N ARG A 120 0.38 19.83 -9.91
CA ARG A 120 1.46 18.85 -10.07
C ARG A 120 2.54 19.12 -9.05
N PHE A 121 3.14 18.07 -8.51
CA PHE A 121 4.32 18.24 -7.67
C PHE A 121 5.46 18.90 -8.43
N ASN A 122 6.06 19.90 -7.80
CA ASN A 122 7.23 20.59 -8.31
C ASN A 122 8.34 20.55 -7.25
N TYR A 123 8.98 19.38 -7.11
CA TYR A 123 10.09 19.21 -6.18
C TYR A 123 11.26 20.11 -6.59
N SER A 124 11.80 20.89 -5.65
CA SER A 124 12.99 21.69 -5.93
C SER A 124 14.21 20.78 -6.16
N LYS A 125 15.22 21.30 -6.87
CA LYS A 125 16.46 20.56 -7.13
C LYS A 125 17.19 20.19 -5.84
N GLU A 126 17.21 21.11 -4.88
CA GLU A 126 17.80 20.92 -3.56
C GLU A 126 17.05 19.82 -2.80
N PHE A 127 15.71 19.78 -2.92
CA PHE A 127 14.91 18.72 -2.32
C PHE A 127 15.20 17.35 -2.95
N LEU A 128 15.28 17.27 -4.28
CA LEU A 128 15.62 16.01 -4.97
C LEU A 128 17.02 15.53 -4.57
N GLN A 129 17.98 16.44 -4.50
CA GLN A 129 19.34 16.13 -4.03
C GLN A 129 19.37 15.65 -2.58
N TRP A 130 18.54 16.22 -1.71
CA TRP A 130 18.42 15.78 -0.32
C TRP A 130 17.76 14.40 -0.22
N ALA A 131 16.65 14.20 -0.94
CA ALA A 131 15.86 12.97 -0.87
C ALA A 131 16.58 11.76 -1.48
N LEU A 132 17.35 11.96 -2.55
CA LEU A 132 18.01 10.89 -3.29
C LEU A 132 19.45 10.61 -2.82
N ARG A 133 19.97 11.37 -1.86
CA ARG A 133 21.34 11.18 -1.33
C ARG A 133 21.41 11.08 0.20
N PRO A 134 20.62 10.19 0.82
CA PRO A 134 20.86 9.86 2.22
C PRO A 134 22.26 9.21 2.38
N PRO A 135 22.85 9.22 3.60
CA PRO A 135 24.11 8.53 3.84
C PRO A 135 24.04 7.04 3.43
N GLY A 136 25.00 6.58 2.63
CA GLY A 136 25.06 5.19 2.14
C GLY A 136 24.15 4.88 0.95
N TYR A 137 23.66 5.89 0.23
CA TYR A 137 22.95 5.70 -1.03
C TYR A 137 23.83 4.98 -2.09
N TYR A 138 23.17 4.31 -3.02
CA TYR A 138 23.76 3.59 -4.16
C TYR A 138 22.88 3.74 -5.38
#